data_AF-A0AAV4ZGU3-F1
#
_entry.id   AF-A0AAV4ZGU3-F1
#
_cell.length_a   1.000
_cell.length_b   1.000
_cell.length_c   1.000
_cell.angle_alpha   90.00
_cell.angle_beta   90.00
_cell.angle_gamma   90.00
#
_symmetry.space_group_name_H-M   'P 1'
#
loop_
_entity.id
_entity.type
_entity.pdbx_description
1 polymer ?
#
loop_
_entity_poly.entity_id
_entity_poly.type
_entity_poly.pdbx_seq_one_letter_code
_entity_poly.pdbx_strand_id
1 'polypeptide(L)'
;MRWETLNAYVDGELDPQDRRAVAETLARDPVLAARVATLTRLKQGVKQEVKAAAVPPRRAPIARASLGWACAAALVVLVGAGWLALSSRAPADPARAAFTAWGAAGSPANDVRPAGGPNGFPLDLGAAGFRLVYLSPDDGSAGRLAGYEGRHGCRLAIWSGPSRGQAGREIAQGSGGLRVARWDSEGRHYVLLSKTVPAERFALLAEAAVLLTEPNKTDRLRLALDRATSLAERPCTG
;
A
#
# COMPACT_ATOMS: atom_id res chain seq x y z
N MET A 1 6.86 24.04 11.45
CA MET A 1 6.33 23.75 12.80
C MET A 1 6.91 22.43 13.28
N ARG A 2 7.34 22.30 14.55
CA ARG A 2 7.93 21.05 15.08
C ARG A 2 6.83 20.04 15.43
N TRP A 3 7.17 18.75 15.33
CA TRP A 3 6.25 17.63 15.60
C TRP A 3 5.70 17.63 17.02
N GLU A 4 6.53 17.98 18.01
CA GLU A 4 6.13 18.04 19.42
C GLU A 4 4.99 19.04 19.66
N THR A 5 5.05 20.21 19.02
CA THR A 5 4.03 21.27 19.15
C THR A 5 2.67 20.83 18.59
N LEU A 6 2.65 20.11 17.47
CA LEU A 6 1.42 19.58 16.87
C LEU A 6 0.82 18.46 17.71
N ASN A 7 1.67 17.62 18.31
CA ASN A 7 1.22 16.55 19.20
C ASN A 7 0.59 17.12 20.49
N ALA A 8 1.25 18.10 21.10
CA ALA A 8 0.75 18.83 22.28
C ALA A 8 -0.55 19.60 21.98
N TYR A 9 -0.69 20.18 20.79
CA TYR A 9 -1.95 20.80 20.35
C TYR A 9 -3.11 19.80 20.35
N VAL A 10 -2.89 18.59 19.81
CA VAL A 10 -3.91 17.53 19.76
C VAL A 10 -4.20 16.94 21.14
N ASP A 11 -3.22 16.87 22.03
CA ASP A 11 -3.40 16.40 23.40
C ASP A 11 -4.05 17.44 24.32
N GLY A 12 -4.09 18.71 23.90
CA GLY A 12 -4.66 19.82 24.66
C GLY A 12 -3.67 20.47 25.63
N GLU A 13 -2.40 20.07 25.58
CA GLU A 13 -1.33 20.43 26.54
C GLU A 13 -0.66 21.79 26.25
N LEU A 14 -1.05 22.51 25.18
CA LEU A 14 -0.52 23.85 24.89
C LEU A 14 -1.15 24.92 25.77
N ASP A 15 -0.44 26.01 26.04
CA ASP A 15 -1.06 27.19 26.64
C ASP A 15 -2.02 27.90 25.65
N PRO A 16 -2.89 28.82 26.11
CA PRO A 16 -3.87 29.50 25.26
C PRO A 16 -3.27 30.32 24.12
N GLN A 17 -2.09 30.90 24.29
CA GLN A 17 -1.43 31.74 23.28
C GLN A 17 -0.82 30.87 22.17
N ASP A 18 -0.10 29.82 22.56
CA ASP A 18 0.49 28.85 21.62
C ASP A 18 -0.59 28.08 20.86
N ARG A 19 -1.69 27.73 21.52
CA ARG A 19 -2.83 27.06 20.89
C ARG A 19 -3.48 27.93 19.80
N ARG A 20 -3.59 29.25 20.00
CA ARG A 20 -4.10 30.18 18.98
C ARG A 20 -3.17 30.30 17.78
N ALA A 21 -1.87 30.41 18.02
CA ALA A 21 -0.87 30.45 16.95
C ALA A 21 -0.90 29.17 16.08
N VAL A 22 -1.09 28.00 16.72
CA VAL A 22 -1.27 26.73 16.00
C VAL A 22 -2.57 26.71 15.21
N ALA A 23 -3.69 27.14 15.80
CA ALA A 23 -4.98 27.19 15.12
C ALA A 23 -4.96 28.10 13.88
N GLU A 24 -4.34 29.27 13.96
CA GLU A 24 -4.16 30.18 12.82
C GLU A 24 -3.24 29.63 11.74
N THR A 25 -2.26 28.79 12.11
CA THR A 25 -1.40 28.10 11.15
C THR A 25 -2.17 26.98 10.45
N LEU A 26 -2.99 26.23 11.17
CA LEU A 26 -3.86 25.18 10.60
C LEU A 26 -4.96 25.76 9.71
N ALA A 27 -5.48 26.95 10.02
CA ALA A 27 -6.44 27.64 9.16
C ALA A 27 -5.85 28.09 7.82
N ARG A 28 -4.52 28.32 7.77
CA ARG A 28 -3.80 28.76 6.57
C ARG A 28 -3.16 27.62 5.77
N ASP A 29 -3.05 26.41 6.35
CA ASP A 29 -2.47 25.22 5.71
C ASP A 29 -3.43 24.01 5.78
N PRO A 30 -4.20 23.75 4.70
CA PRO A 30 -5.18 22.66 4.68
C PRO A 30 -4.53 21.27 4.68
N VAL A 31 -3.28 21.12 4.23
CA VAL A 31 -2.55 19.85 4.24
C VAL A 31 -2.12 19.52 5.67
N LEU A 32 -1.67 20.51 6.42
CA LEU A 32 -1.34 20.36 7.83
C LEU A 32 -2.59 20.13 8.69
N ALA A 33 -3.69 20.81 8.41
CA ALA A 33 -4.98 20.58 9.04
C ALA A 33 -5.48 19.15 8.86
N ALA A 34 -5.35 18.59 7.65
CA ALA A 34 -5.72 17.20 7.38
C ALA A 34 -4.89 16.21 8.21
N ARG A 35 -3.58 16.45 8.37
CA ARG A 35 -2.69 15.61 9.20
C ARG A 35 -3.08 15.65 10.68
N VAL A 36 -3.41 16.84 11.20
CA VAL A 36 -3.88 17.02 12.58
C VAL A 36 -5.24 16.36 12.79
N ALA A 37 -6.15 16.42 11.81
CA ALA A 37 -7.43 15.74 11.86
C ALA A 37 -7.27 14.21 11.87
N THR A 38 -6.37 13.66 11.08
CA THR A 38 -6.03 12.22 11.12
C THR A 38 -5.46 11.83 12.48
N LEU A 39 -4.52 12.60 13.02
CA LEU A 39 -3.92 12.33 14.33
C LEU A 39 -4.96 12.40 15.46
N THR A 40 -5.85 13.39 15.41
CA THR A 40 -6.96 13.54 16.36
C THR A 40 -7.91 12.35 16.31
N ARG A 41 -8.27 11.89 15.10
CA ARG A 41 -9.15 10.72 14.90
C ARG A 41 -8.52 9.43 15.45
N LEU A 42 -7.22 9.23 15.23
CA LEU A 42 -6.50 8.07 15.77
C LEU A 42 -6.48 8.08 17.29
N LYS A 43 -6.17 9.22 17.92
CA LYS A 43 -6.17 9.33 19.39
C LYS A 43 -7.56 9.22 20.01
N GLN A 44 -8.59 9.75 19.34
CA GLN A 44 -9.98 9.61 19.76
C GLN A 44 -10.44 8.15 19.72
N GLY A 45 -10.07 7.40 18.67
CA GLY A 45 -10.37 5.97 18.58
C GLY A 45 -9.74 5.17 19.73
N VAL A 46 -8.48 5.46 20.07
CA VAL A 46 -7.80 4.85 21.22
C VAL A 46 -8.49 5.21 22.55
N LYS A 47 -8.90 6.47 22.75
CA LYS A 47 -9.60 6.90 23.97
C LYS A 47 -11.01 6.29 24.10
N GLN A 48 -11.71 6.06 22.98
CA GLN A 48 -13.05 5.44 22.98
C GLN A 48 -13.00 3.94 23.31
N GLU A 49 -12.02 3.20 22.79
CA GLU A 49 -11.79 1.79 23.12
C GLU A 49 -11.47 1.59 24.62
N VAL A 50 -10.69 2.52 25.22
CA VAL A 50 -10.38 2.49 26.66
C VAL A 50 -11.60 2.82 27.53
N LYS A 51 -12.50 3.70 27.07
CA LYS A 51 -13.75 4.03 27.80
C LYS A 51 -14.83 2.95 27.69
N ALA A 52 -14.91 2.24 26.56
CA ALA A 52 -15.84 1.14 26.35
C ALA A 52 -15.53 -0.08 27.24
N ALA A 53 -14.31 -0.18 27.79
CA ALA A 53 -13.90 -1.22 28.72
C ALA A 53 -14.34 -0.99 30.19
N ALA A 54 -15.08 0.09 30.50
CA ALA A 54 -15.57 0.35 31.85
C ALA A 54 -16.81 -0.50 32.19
N VAL A 55 -16.59 -1.74 32.63
CA VAL A 55 -17.61 -2.62 33.22
C VAL A 55 -17.96 -2.12 34.65
N PRO A 56 -19.24 -2.03 35.05
CA PRO A 56 -19.59 -1.56 36.40
C PRO A 56 -19.16 -2.60 37.45
N PRO A 57 -18.66 -2.18 38.63
CA PRO A 57 -18.14 -3.13 39.62
C PRO A 57 -19.29 -3.87 40.30
N ARG A 58 -19.40 -5.19 40.06
CA ARG A 58 -20.12 -6.10 40.97
C ARG A 58 -19.27 -6.27 42.23
N ARG A 59 -19.79 -5.83 43.37
CA ARG A 59 -19.19 -6.05 44.69
C ARG A 59 -19.38 -7.52 45.09
N ALA A 60 -18.28 -8.23 45.35
CA ALA A 60 -18.26 -9.51 46.07
C ALA A 60 -17.05 -9.53 47.01
N PRO A 61 -17.13 -10.24 48.16
CA PRO A 61 -16.34 -9.95 49.35
C PRO A 61 -14.90 -10.47 49.27
N ILE A 62 -14.01 -9.74 49.92
CA ILE A 62 -12.55 -9.93 49.89
C ILE A 62 -12.16 -11.08 50.82
N ALA A 63 -11.65 -12.18 50.26
CA ALA A 63 -10.81 -13.13 50.98
C ALA A 63 -9.35 -12.91 50.57
N ARG A 64 -8.52 -12.60 51.55
CA ARG A 64 -7.09 -12.27 51.40
C ARG A 64 -6.31 -13.54 51.09
N ALA A 65 -5.80 -13.69 49.86
CA ALA A 65 -4.81 -14.71 49.53
C ALA A 65 -3.78 -14.19 48.49
N SER A 66 -2.52 -14.19 48.96
CA SER A 66 -1.22 -14.00 48.30
C SER A 66 -1.13 -13.29 46.93
N LEU A 67 -0.64 -12.04 47.01
CA LEU A 67 -0.30 -11.10 45.94
C LEU A 67 0.79 -11.56 44.92
N GLY A 68 1.23 -12.82 44.94
CA GLY A 68 2.40 -13.28 44.19
C GLY A 68 2.12 -13.84 42.79
N TRP A 69 0.88 -14.27 42.51
CA TRP A 69 0.55 -14.96 41.25
C TRP A 69 -0.21 -14.09 40.23
N ALA A 70 -0.74 -12.93 40.64
CA ALA A 70 -1.51 -12.06 39.76
C ALA A 70 -0.64 -11.31 38.72
N CYS A 71 0.63 -11.02 39.03
CA CYS A 71 1.53 -10.34 38.10
C CYS A 71 1.94 -11.22 36.90
N ALA A 72 2.03 -12.54 37.08
CA ALA A 72 2.38 -13.46 35.99
C ALA A 72 1.25 -13.55 34.95
N ALA A 73 -0.01 -13.60 35.38
CA ALA A 73 -1.16 -13.66 34.48
C ALA A 73 -1.34 -12.37 33.66
N ALA A 74 -1.11 -11.20 34.26
CA ALA A 74 -1.20 -9.91 33.56
C ALA A 74 -0.11 -9.73 32.49
N LEU A 75 1.12 -10.21 32.75
CA LEU A 75 2.21 -10.23 31.77
C LEU A 75 1.92 -11.18 30.61
N VAL A 76 1.36 -12.37 30.86
CA VAL A 76 0.97 -13.32 29.81
C VAL A 76 -0.13 -12.75 28.92
N VAL A 77 -1.09 -12.01 29.48
CA VAL A 77 -2.15 -11.36 28.70
C VAL A 77 -1.62 -10.16 27.89
N LEU A 78 -0.71 -9.35 28.43
CA LEU A 78 -0.11 -8.22 27.70
C LEU A 78 0.83 -8.70 26.57
N VAL A 79 1.63 -9.74 26.82
CA VAL A 79 2.49 -10.35 25.80
C VAL A 79 1.64 -11.09 24.76
N GLY A 80 0.60 -11.82 25.20
CA GLY A 80 -0.33 -12.51 24.31
C GLY A 80 -1.15 -11.57 23.42
N ALA A 81 -1.66 -10.46 23.97
CA ALA A 81 -2.38 -9.44 23.22
C ALA A 81 -1.46 -8.65 22.29
N GLY A 82 -0.23 -8.34 22.70
CA GLY A 82 0.79 -7.72 21.85
C GLY A 82 1.20 -8.63 20.69
N TRP A 83 1.35 -9.93 20.94
CA TRP A 83 1.66 -10.93 19.92
C TRP A 83 0.50 -11.12 18.94
N LEU A 84 -0.75 -11.25 19.43
CA LEU A 84 -1.94 -11.34 18.57
C LEU A 84 -2.17 -10.06 17.76
N ALA A 85 -1.88 -8.88 18.31
CA ALA A 85 -2.00 -7.61 17.59
C ALA A 85 -0.94 -7.43 16.49
N LEU A 86 0.27 -7.99 16.67
CA LEU A 86 1.28 -8.06 15.60
C LEU A 86 0.92 -9.11 14.55
N SER A 87 0.30 -10.23 14.95
CA SER A 87 -0.17 -11.29 14.06
C SER A 87 -1.46 -10.95 13.31
N SER A 88 -2.25 -9.98 13.78
CA SER A 88 -3.52 -9.55 13.18
C SER A 88 -3.40 -8.37 12.22
N ARG A 89 -2.17 -7.97 11.86
CA ARG A 89 -1.98 -7.15 10.64
C ARG A 89 -2.63 -7.92 9.49
N ALA A 90 -3.70 -7.36 8.93
CA ALA A 90 -4.31 -7.86 7.71
C ALA A 90 -3.18 -8.24 6.74
N PRO A 91 -3.18 -9.45 6.16
CA PRO A 91 -2.08 -9.93 5.36
C PRO A 91 -1.75 -8.86 4.33
N ALA A 92 -0.52 -8.33 4.40
CA ALA A 92 -0.08 -7.29 3.49
C ALA A 92 -0.31 -7.80 2.07
N ASP A 93 -1.03 -7.03 1.25
CA ASP A 93 -1.18 -7.31 -0.17
C ASP A 93 0.22 -7.60 -0.75
N PRO A 94 0.52 -8.85 -1.16
CA PRO A 94 1.87 -9.27 -1.48
C PRO A 94 2.44 -8.46 -2.65
N ALA A 95 1.58 -8.03 -3.59
CA ALA A 95 1.96 -7.16 -4.68
C ALA A 95 2.40 -5.78 -4.18
N ARG A 96 1.65 -5.21 -3.22
CA ARG A 96 1.98 -3.92 -2.61
C ARG A 96 3.22 -3.99 -1.72
N ALA A 97 3.43 -5.10 -1.01
CA ALA A 97 4.62 -5.34 -0.22
C ALA A 97 5.87 -5.42 -1.13
N ALA A 98 5.81 -6.23 -2.19
CA ALA A 98 6.89 -6.36 -3.17
C ALA A 98 7.19 -5.02 -3.86
N PHE A 99 6.16 -4.27 -4.26
CA PHE A 99 6.33 -2.94 -4.87
C PHE A 99 7.01 -1.94 -3.92
N THR A 100 6.64 -1.97 -2.64
CA THR A 100 7.26 -1.11 -1.61
C THR A 100 8.71 -1.49 -1.38
N ALA A 101 9.03 -2.79 -1.32
CA ALA A 101 10.38 -3.29 -1.18
C ALA A 101 11.28 -2.87 -2.36
N TRP A 102 10.80 -2.99 -3.60
CA TRP A 102 11.51 -2.50 -4.77
C TRP A 102 11.73 -0.99 -4.73
N GLY A 103 10.70 -0.22 -4.32
CA GLY A 103 10.82 1.22 -4.14
C GLY A 103 11.89 1.63 -3.13
N ALA A 104 12.07 0.86 -2.06
CA ALA A 104 13.05 1.14 -1.00
C ALA A 104 14.47 0.65 -1.34
N ALA A 105 14.61 -0.47 -2.05
CA ALA A 105 15.91 -1.04 -2.42
C ALA A 105 16.62 -0.26 -3.54
N GLY A 106 15.90 0.58 -4.28
CA GLY A 106 16.40 1.14 -5.53
C GLY A 106 16.43 0.09 -6.65
N SER A 107 16.71 0.51 -7.90
CA SER A 107 16.93 -0.44 -9.00
C SER A 107 18.43 -0.76 -9.07
N PRO A 108 18.89 -1.98 -8.74
CA PRO A 108 20.19 -2.43 -9.22
C PRO A 108 20.11 -2.50 -10.75
N ALA A 109 21.05 -1.87 -11.45
CA ALA A 109 21.15 -1.90 -12.90
C ALA A 109 21.59 -3.30 -13.35
N ASN A 110 20.68 -4.26 -13.32
CA ASN A 110 20.88 -5.54 -13.96
C ASN A 110 20.20 -5.46 -15.34
N ASP A 111 20.88 -5.92 -16.38
CA ASP A 111 20.29 -6.11 -17.71
C ASP A 111 19.27 -7.26 -17.64
N VAL A 112 18.11 -6.98 -17.07
CA VAL A 112 16.99 -7.92 -17.01
C VAL A 112 16.29 -7.87 -18.37
N ARG A 113 16.64 -8.80 -19.25
CA ARG A 113 15.88 -9.00 -20.48
C ARG A 113 14.58 -9.74 -20.16
N PRO A 114 13.44 -9.33 -20.75
CA PRO A 114 12.24 -10.15 -20.73
C PRO A 114 12.50 -11.37 -21.63
N ALA A 115 13.13 -12.40 -21.08
CA ALA A 115 12.97 -13.74 -21.62
C ALA A 115 11.57 -14.16 -21.21
N GLY A 116 10.68 -14.41 -22.17
CA GLY A 116 9.31 -14.87 -21.92
C GLY A 116 9.34 -16.07 -20.97
N GLY A 117 9.19 -15.79 -19.68
CA GLY A 117 9.36 -16.79 -18.65
C GLY A 117 8.20 -17.76 -18.65
N PRO A 118 8.22 -18.74 -17.73
CA PRO A 118 7.12 -19.69 -17.61
C PRO A 118 5.78 -18.93 -17.51
N ASN A 119 4.81 -19.29 -18.36
CA ASN A 119 3.48 -18.66 -18.46
C ASN A 119 3.48 -17.20 -18.93
N GLY A 120 4.49 -16.77 -19.70
CA GLY A 120 4.49 -15.44 -20.34
C GLY A 120 4.85 -14.28 -19.42
N PHE A 121 5.37 -14.54 -18.22
CA PHE A 121 5.83 -13.52 -17.27
C PHE A 121 7.36 -13.49 -17.17
N PRO A 122 8.03 -12.32 -17.15
CA PRO A 122 7.49 -10.95 -17.14
C PRO A 122 6.84 -10.55 -18.48
N LEU A 123 5.82 -9.69 -18.43
CA LEU A 123 5.14 -9.19 -19.64
C LEU A 123 6.09 -8.29 -20.45
N ASP A 124 6.02 -8.38 -21.77
CA ASP A 124 6.73 -7.44 -22.65
C ASP A 124 5.91 -6.14 -22.83
N LEU A 125 6.41 -5.06 -22.23
CA LEU A 125 5.84 -3.72 -22.33
C LEU A 125 6.70 -2.77 -23.19
N GLY A 126 7.65 -3.31 -23.95
CA GLY A 126 8.55 -2.52 -24.80
C GLY A 126 7.80 -1.65 -25.79
N ALA A 127 6.75 -2.19 -26.41
CA ALA A 127 5.88 -1.48 -27.34
C ALA A 127 5.08 -0.33 -26.68
N ALA A 128 4.96 -0.30 -25.35
CA ALA A 128 4.37 0.80 -24.57
C ALA A 128 5.40 1.81 -24.04
N GLY A 129 6.66 1.67 -24.45
CA GLY A 129 7.78 2.52 -24.06
C GLY A 129 8.34 2.23 -22.66
N PHE A 130 8.18 1.00 -22.16
CA PHE A 130 8.70 0.56 -20.87
C PHE A 130 9.78 -0.52 -21.05
N ARG A 131 10.89 -0.36 -20.34
CA ARG A 131 11.96 -1.35 -20.26
C ARG A 131 11.92 -2.06 -18.92
N LEU A 132 12.09 -3.37 -18.92
CA LEU A 132 12.24 -4.15 -17.69
C LEU A 132 13.58 -3.78 -17.02
N VAL A 133 13.53 -3.41 -15.74
CA VAL A 133 14.72 -3.00 -14.94
C VAL A 133 14.87 -3.79 -13.65
N TYR A 134 13.86 -4.60 -13.31
CA TYR A 134 13.86 -5.38 -12.08
C TYR A 134 12.98 -6.62 -12.24
N LEU A 135 13.43 -7.74 -11.69
CA LEU A 135 12.62 -8.94 -11.50
C LEU A 135 12.93 -9.49 -10.11
N SER A 136 11.91 -9.69 -9.29
CA SER A 136 12.11 -10.28 -7.97
C SER A 136 12.59 -11.72 -8.10
N PRO A 137 13.34 -12.23 -7.11
CA PRO A 137 13.66 -13.65 -7.00
C PRO A 137 12.38 -14.51 -7.09
N ASP A 138 12.54 -15.72 -7.60
CA ASP A 138 11.48 -16.72 -7.59
C ASP A 138 11.52 -17.46 -6.26
N ASP A 139 10.58 -17.16 -5.36
CA ASP A 139 10.42 -17.86 -4.07
C ASP A 139 9.36 -18.97 -4.13
N GLY A 140 8.85 -19.27 -5.33
CA GLY A 140 7.94 -20.37 -5.62
C GLY A 140 6.53 -20.27 -5.02
N SER A 141 6.24 -19.31 -4.14
CA SER A 141 5.00 -19.32 -3.35
C SER A 141 4.32 -17.96 -3.15
N ALA A 142 5.07 -16.85 -3.13
CA ALA A 142 4.52 -15.53 -2.87
C ALA A 142 4.28 -14.69 -4.14
N GLY A 143 4.55 -15.26 -5.33
CA GLY A 143 4.48 -14.56 -6.60
C GLY A 143 5.72 -13.72 -6.88
N ARG A 144 5.78 -13.11 -8.07
CA ARG A 144 6.96 -12.39 -8.57
C ARG A 144 6.59 -10.98 -9.01
N LEU A 145 7.48 -10.02 -8.77
CA LEU A 145 7.35 -8.63 -9.21
C LEU A 145 8.32 -8.35 -10.35
N ALA A 146 7.80 -7.85 -11.47
CA ALA A 146 8.56 -7.26 -12.55
C ALA A 146 8.44 -5.73 -12.47
N GLY A 147 9.57 -5.04 -12.36
CA GLY A 147 9.65 -3.58 -12.31
C GLY A 147 10.15 -3.02 -13.63
N TYR A 148 9.47 -2.00 -14.13
CA TYR A 148 9.70 -1.37 -15.42
C TYR A 148 9.96 0.13 -15.26
N GLU A 149 10.77 0.65 -16.16
CA GLU A 149 11.05 2.08 -16.28
C GLU A 149 10.79 2.53 -17.72
N GLY A 150 10.00 3.58 -17.86
CA GLY A 150 9.71 4.23 -19.14
C GLY A 150 10.41 5.58 -19.28
N ARG A 151 10.09 6.30 -20.35
CA ARG A 151 10.57 7.68 -20.57
C ARG A 151 10.28 8.57 -19.36
N HIS A 152 11.15 9.56 -19.15
CA HIS A 152 11.05 10.52 -18.04
C HIS A 152 11.08 9.92 -16.63
N GLY A 153 11.59 8.68 -16.48
CA GLY A 153 11.69 8.01 -15.18
C GLY A 153 10.36 7.44 -14.67
N CYS A 154 9.36 7.28 -15.53
CA CYS A 154 8.08 6.69 -15.15
C CYS A 154 8.28 5.24 -14.73
N ARG A 155 7.94 4.93 -13.48
CA ARG A 155 8.02 3.58 -12.91
C ARG A 155 6.67 2.88 -12.91
N LEU A 156 6.69 1.62 -13.32
CA LEU A 156 5.54 0.72 -13.40
C LEU A 156 5.98 -0.65 -12.88
N ALA A 157 5.10 -1.38 -12.19
CA ALA A 157 5.39 -2.75 -11.81
C ALA A 157 4.21 -3.67 -12.08
N ILE A 158 4.50 -4.92 -12.43
CA ILE A 158 3.52 -5.99 -12.52
C ILE A 158 3.92 -7.06 -11.52
N TRP A 159 3.03 -7.40 -10.62
CA TRP A 159 3.15 -8.58 -9.77
C TRP A 159 2.29 -9.71 -10.34
N SER A 160 2.77 -10.95 -10.27
CA SER A 160 2.04 -12.16 -10.65
C SER A 160 2.18 -13.25 -9.60
N GLY A 161 1.08 -13.80 -9.12
CA GLY A 161 1.06 -14.89 -8.14
C GLY A 161 -0.13 -15.82 -8.31
N PRO A 162 -0.34 -16.76 -7.37
CA PRO A 162 -1.44 -17.72 -7.47
C PRO A 162 -2.81 -17.03 -7.40
N SER A 163 -3.71 -17.40 -8.31
CA SER A 163 -5.10 -16.91 -8.27
C SER A 163 -5.87 -17.47 -7.07
N ARG A 164 -6.73 -16.64 -6.47
CA ARG A 164 -7.69 -17.06 -5.44
C ARG A 164 -9.14 -17.06 -5.96
N GLY A 165 -9.34 -16.96 -7.27
CA GLY A 165 -10.67 -17.02 -7.89
C GLY A 165 -11.48 -15.72 -7.78
N GLN A 166 -10.83 -14.56 -7.79
CA GLN A 166 -11.54 -13.28 -7.93
C GLN A 166 -11.80 -13.02 -9.41
N ALA A 167 -13.05 -12.79 -9.78
CA ALA A 167 -13.42 -12.53 -11.16
C ALA A 167 -13.49 -11.02 -11.40
N GLY A 168 -12.84 -10.56 -12.49
CA GLY A 168 -13.00 -9.22 -13.02
C GLY A 168 -11.76 -8.33 -12.91
N ARG A 169 -11.75 -7.27 -13.73
CA ARG A 169 -10.71 -6.23 -13.71
C ARG A 169 -11.13 -5.10 -12.78
N GLU A 170 -10.36 -4.86 -11.73
CA GLU A 170 -10.54 -3.70 -10.84
C GLU A 170 -9.44 -2.68 -11.12
N ILE A 171 -9.80 -1.39 -11.26
CA ILE A 171 -8.83 -0.29 -11.27
C ILE A 171 -9.18 0.63 -10.11
N ALA A 172 -8.23 0.81 -9.20
CA ALA A 172 -8.40 1.62 -8.01
C ALA A 172 -7.23 2.59 -7.82
N GLN A 173 -7.51 3.75 -7.25
CA GLN A 173 -6.49 4.65 -6.73
C GLN A 173 -6.39 4.46 -5.21
N GLY A 174 -5.29 3.86 -4.78
CA GLY A 174 -4.96 3.67 -3.38
C GLY A 174 -4.35 4.92 -2.72
N SER A 175 -4.04 4.78 -1.43
CA SER A 175 -3.41 5.83 -0.64
C SER A 175 -2.02 6.21 -1.16
N GLY A 176 -1.68 7.50 -1.06
CA GLY A 176 -0.36 8.03 -1.46
C GLY A 176 -0.12 8.07 -2.97
N GLY A 177 -1.17 8.28 -3.78
CA GLY A 177 -1.08 8.38 -5.24
C GLY A 177 -0.83 7.06 -5.96
N LEU A 178 -0.84 5.93 -5.23
CA LEU A 178 -0.63 4.60 -5.81
C LEU A 178 -1.85 4.20 -6.64
N ARG A 179 -1.66 4.00 -7.94
CA ARG A 179 -2.65 3.41 -8.84
C ARG A 179 -2.43 1.91 -8.91
N VAL A 180 -3.53 1.17 -8.87
CA VAL A 180 -3.54 -0.29 -8.86
C VAL A 180 -4.57 -0.79 -9.85
N ALA A 181 -4.19 -1.74 -10.70
CA ALA A 181 -5.14 -2.54 -11.48
C ALA A 181 -4.95 -4.01 -11.14
N ARG A 182 -6.04 -4.76 -10.96
CA ARG A 182 -6.04 -6.19 -10.63
C ARG A 182 -6.86 -6.97 -11.64
N TRP A 183 -6.39 -8.15 -12.01
CA TRP A 183 -7.12 -9.10 -12.84
C TRP A 183 -6.57 -10.51 -12.63
N ASP A 184 -7.35 -11.50 -13.04
CA ASP A 184 -6.95 -12.90 -13.05
C ASP A 184 -6.92 -13.42 -14.50
N SER A 185 -5.90 -14.19 -14.85
CA SER A 185 -5.79 -14.89 -16.13
C SER A 185 -5.00 -16.18 -15.99
N GLU A 186 -5.44 -17.24 -16.68
CA GLU A 186 -4.80 -18.57 -16.70
C GLU A 186 -4.40 -19.10 -15.31
N GLY A 187 -5.28 -18.94 -14.31
CA GLY A 187 -5.04 -19.42 -12.94
C GLY A 187 -4.05 -18.57 -12.13
N ARG A 188 -3.66 -17.40 -12.63
CA ARG A 188 -2.77 -16.45 -11.96
C ARG A 188 -3.48 -15.13 -11.67
N HIS A 189 -3.16 -14.54 -10.53
CA HIS A 189 -3.57 -13.18 -10.17
C HIS A 189 -2.47 -12.21 -10.55
N TYR A 190 -2.85 -11.14 -11.24
CA TYR A 190 -1.95 -10.08 -11.69
C TYR A 190 -2.33 -8.75 -11.05
N VAL A 191 -1.31 -7.98 -10.68
CA VAL A 191 -1.48 -6.63 -10.12
C VAL A 191 -0.53 -5.67 -10.82
N LEU A 192 -1.06 -4.66 -11.49
CA LEU A 192 -0.30 -3.53 -12.04
C LEU A 192 -0.26 -2.40 -11.02
N LEU A 193 0.92 -1.86 -10.74
CA LEU A 193 1.12 -0.80 -9.74
C LEU A 193 1.95 0.35 -10.31
N SER A 194 1.55 1.59 -10.02
CA SER A 194 2.39 2.77 -10.26
C SER A 194 2.01 3.95 -9.38
N LYS A 195 3.00 4.73 -8.94
CA LYS A 195 2.77 6.07 -8.37
C LYS A 195 3.01 7.19 -9.38
N THR A 196 3.89 6.94 -10.34
CA THR A 196 4.46 7.96 -11.22
C THR A 196 3.76 8.08 -12.56
N VAL A 197 3.02 7.06 -13.00
CA VAL A 197 2.33 7.08 -14.29
C VAL A 197 1.00 7.85 -14.15
N PRO A 198 0.71 8.84 -15.03
CA PRO A 198 -0.56 9.56 -15.04
C PRO A 198 -1.77 8.62 -15.18
N ALA A 199 -2.92 9.00 -14.61
CA ALA A 199 -4.10 8.12 -14.53
C ALA A 199 -4.59 7.62 -15.90
N GLU A 200 -4.66 8.48 -16.90
CA GLU A 200 -5.11 8.13 -18.26
C GLU A 200 -4.19 7.09 -18.90
N ARG A 201 -2.87 7.31 -18.86
CA ARG A 201 -1.89 6.36 -19.38
C ARG A 201 -1.90 5.05 -18.59
N PHE A 202 -2.08 5.12 -17.27
CA PHE A 202 -2.18 3.93 -16.42
C PHE A 202 -3.36 3.04 -16.81
N ALA A 203 -4.52 3.62 -17.13
CA ALA A 203 -5.70 2.86 -17.56
C ALA A 203 -5.45 2.11 -18.88
N LEU A 204 -4.79 2.75 -19.86
CA LEU A 204 -4.40 2.11 -21.13
C LEU A 204 -3.36 0.99 -20.93
N LEU A 205 -2.39 1.21 -20.04
CA LEU A 205 -1.40 0.18 -19.69
C LEU A 205 -2.04 -1.01 -18.99
N ALA A 206 -3.03 -0.78 -18.12
CA ALA A 206 -3.80 -1.85 -17.47
C ALA A 206 -4.59 -2.67 -18.51
N GLU A 207 -5.16 -2.01 -19.53
CA GLU A 207 -5.82 -2.71 -20.63
C GLU A 207 -4.84 -3.54 -21.46
N ALA A 208 -3.71 -2.96 -21.88
CA ALA A 208 -2.69 -3.69 -22.63
C ALA A 208 -2.14 -4.90 -21.84
N ALA A 209 -1.90 -4.74 -20.53
CA ALA A 209 -1.41 -5.82 -19.68
C ALA A 209 -2.40 -6.99 -19.57
N VAL A 210 -3.71 -6.71 -19.47
CA VAL A 210 -4.74 -7.75 -19.50
C VAL A 210 -4.73 -8.50 -20.83
N LEU A 211 -4.67 -7.77 -21.95
CA LEU A 211 -4.66 -8.36 -23.28
C LEU A 211 -3.40 -9.19 -23.56
N LEU A 212 -2.25 -8.85 -22.96
CA LEU A 212 -1.02 -9.66 -23.02
C LEU A 212 -1.13 -10.98 -22.25
N THR A 213 -2.04 -11.07 -21.28
CA THR A 213 -2.29 -12.29 -20.50
C THR A 213 -3.42 -13.14 -21.06
N GLU A 214 -4.07 -12.72 -22.15
CA GLU A 214 -5.18 -13.44 -22.78
C GLU A 214 -4.77 -13.93 -24.18
N PRO A 215 -4.92 -15.22 -24.50
CA PRO A 215 -4.66 -15.70 -25.85
C PRO A 215 -5.67 -15.08 -26.86
N ASN A 216 -5.18 -14.70 -28.04
CA ASN A 216 -5.96 -14.32 -29.24
C ASN A 216 -6.61 -12.92 -29.32
N LYS A 217 -6.07 -11.87 -28.66
CA LYS A 217 -6.60 -10.48 -28.81
C LYS A 217 -5.60 -9.47 -29.41
N THR A 218 -4.93 -9.85 -30.49
CA THR A 218 -3.82 -9.11 -31.10
C THR A 218 -4.19 -7.70 -31.58
N ASP A 219 -5.34 -7.49 -32.22
CA ASP A 219 -5.72 -6.17 -32.75
C ASP A 219 -6.00 -5.16 -31.64
N ARG A 220 -6.72 -5.58 -30.61
CA ARG A 220 -6.99 -4.74 -29.43
C ARG A 220 -5.71 -4.45 -28.66
N LEU A 221 -4.83 -5.43 -28.55
CA LEU A 221 -3.53 -5.25 -27.90
C LEU A 221 -2.71 -4.19 -28.62
N ARG A 222 -2.62 -4.26 -29.95
CA ARG A 222 -1.90 -3.28 -30.77
C ARG A 222 -2.46 -1.87 -30.57
N LEU A 223 -3.79 -1.72 -30.60
CA LEU A 223 -4.44 -0.43 -30.38
C LEU A 223 -4.16 0.14 -28.97
N ALA A 224 -4.22 -0.70 -27.93
CA ALA A 224 -3.97 -0.29 -26.56
C ALA A 224 -2.51 0.15 -26.35
N LEU A 225 -1.55 -0.59 -26.90
CA LEU A 225 -0.13 -0.26 -26.85
C LEU A 225 0.18 1.06 -27.60
N ASP A 226 -0.39 1.24 -28.79
CA ASP A 226 -0.20 2.46 -29.59
C ASP A 226 -0.70 3.71 -28.85
N ARG A 227 -1.90 3.63 -28.26
CA ARG A 227 -2.45 4.71 -27.43
C ARG A 227 -1.62 4.95 -26.16
N ALA A 228 -1.12 3.91 -25.51
CA ALA A 228 -0.27 4.07 -24.33
C ALA A 228 1.06 4.75 -24.66
N THR A 229 1.59 4.50 -25.87
CA THR A 229 2.83 5.07 -26.39
C THR A 229 2.66 6.52 -26.83
N SER A 230 1.53 6.90 -27.43
CA SER A 230 1.27 8.31 -27.77
C SER A 230 1.22 9.22 -26.54
N LEU A 231 0.89 8.66 -25.37
CA LEU A 231 0.93 9.35 -24.07
C LEU A 231 2.29 9.26 -23.36
N ALA A 232 3.31 8.65 -23.98
CA ALA A 232 4.61 8.43 -23.34
C ALA A 232 5.47 9.69 -23.19
N GLU A 233 5.23 10.70 -24.02
CA GLU A 233 5.92 12.00 -23.97
C GLU A 233 5.44 12.89 -22.81
N ARG A 234 4.31 12.54 -22.16
CA ARG A 234 3.85 13.29 -21.00
C ARG A 234 4.75 13.00 -19.79
N PRO A 235 5.14 14.03 -19.01
CA PRO A 235 5.93 13.83 -17.81
C PRO A 235 5.17 12.98 -16.78
N CYS A 236 5.94 12.27 -15.96
CA CYS A 236 5.42 11.47 -14.88
C CYS A 236 4.84 12.36 -13.77
N THR A 237 3.81 11.87 -13.08
CA THR A 237 3.22 12.56 -11.93
C THR A 237 3.91 12.10 -10.66
N GLY A 238 4.73 12.93 -10.02
CA GLY A 238 5.45 12.58 -8.80
C GLY A 238 5.89 13.82 -8.04
#